data_AF-A0A3N4L9H7-F1
#
_entry.id   AF-A0A3N4L9H7-F1
#
_cell.length_a   1.000
_cell.length_b   1.000
_cell.length_c   1.000
_cell.angle_alpha   90.00
_cell.angle_beta   90.00
_cell.angle_gamma   90.00
#
_symmetry.space_group_name_H-M   'P 1'
#
loop_
_entity.id
_entity.type
_entity.pdbx_description
1 polymer ?
#
loop_
_entity_poly.entity_id
_entity_poly.type
_entity_poly.pdbx_seq_one_letter_code
_entity_poly.pdbx_strand_id
1 'polypeptide(L)'
;MSHAQPDPSATAQSALPSIGFSRAPVPRPSTPAPYAEPLPMSAPAAISLTSTPVKRKSTAIGIDGTSRLSSSKKLRLASNITPLIRDELNHCLYIFPNLMPDMILQGPWAIDDKQADSILAEIMRKGICLELTFDASTQEYTYSPPNYKDSSFPDWFCLLGNAIADISDPSLHPGGTWVNVKNAILSGLRNGRIRADFVLSVGQGWRSVLVVGEHQSGRASLEVGRIQLACYAEQVFIAQLFRNAVWGIWISNTSPVFVVLRFDRAGGIGISLDFGSTKKDLKLVVRCLYAFKNMSPEALGFHTMDISWDTPDYPLDENSRIMTHVNLRKEPSSGHLPNPTTISLDCLLFVAPGIVTRGIRVWKGRLREASGCETEVVLKYSWRSTIRTPKGVLYNLACSRGAVGLTNLISYDSYNDIVRKWISQLP
;
A
#
# COMPACT_ATOMS: atom_id res chain seq x y z
N MET A 1 67.24 62.51 31.37
CA MET A 1 66.19 62.34 32.40
C MET A 1 65.83 60.85 32.42
N SER A 2 66.55 60.06 33.22
CA SER A 2 66.12 59.41 34.48
C SER A 2 65.03 58.35 34.25
N HIS A 3 65.36 57.05 34.30
CA HIS A 3 65.35 56.16 35.49
C HIS A 3 63.91 55.88 36.01
N ALA A 4 63.48 54.66 36.36
CA ALA A 4 64.15 53.40 36.63
C ALA A 4 63.14 52.20 36.64
N GLN A 5 63.67 50.99 36.40
CA GLN A 5 63.21 49.66 36.86
C GLN A 5 63.45 49.49 38.39
N PRO A 6 63.18 48.36 39.13
CA PRO A 6 63.19 46.93 38.72
C PRO A 6 62.22 45.92 39.44
N ASP A 7 62.18 44.69 38.88
CA ASP A 7 62.22 43.29 39.44
C ASP A 7 62.15 43.04 40.98
N PRO A 8 61.89 41.80 41.53
CA PRO A 8 62.39 40.50 41.00
C PRO A 8 61.62 39.16 41.29
N SER A 9 62.02 38.14 40.51
CA SER A 9 62.30 36.69 40.73
C SER A 9 61.85 35.86 41.96
N ALA A 10 61.64 34.55 41.76
CA ALA A 10 62.52 33.46 42.27
C ALA A 10 62.04 32.03 41.90
N THR A 11 63.00 31.10 41.96
CA THR A 11 63.11 29.78 41.30
C THR A 11 63.40 28.68 42.35
N ALA A 12 63.04 27.41 42.11
CA ALA A 12 63.76 26.17 42.53
C ALA A 12 62.92 24.92 42.13
N GLN A 13 63.33 23.96 41.29
CA GLN A 13 64.41 22.94 41.31
C GLN A 13 64.22 21.70 42.22
N SER A 14 64.13 20.54 41.53
CA SER A 14 64.77 19.22 41.79
C SER A 14 64.22 18.28 42.89
N ALA A 15 63.81 17.05 42.49
CA ALA A 15 64.52 15.79 42.79
C ALA A 15 63.61 14.53 42.69
N LEU A 16 64.01 13.56 41.87
CA LEU A 16 63.77 12.10 42.06
C LEU A 16 64.98 11.57 42.86
N PRO A 17 64.94 10.48 43.67
CA PRO A 17 64.47 9.13 43.24
C PRO A 17 63.90 8.22 44.36
N SER A 18 63.39 7.02 44.00
CA SER A 18 63.83 5.71 44.52
C SER A 18 62.76 4.61 44.39
N ILE A 19 63.26 3.43 44.05
CA ILE A 19 62.56 2.18 43.75
C ILE A 19 62.34 1.40 45.05
N GLY A 20 61.13 0.89 45.26
CA GLY A 20 60.81 -0.08 46.31
C GLY A 20 59.95 -1.21 45.75
N PHE A 21 60.54 -2.40 45.60
CA PHE A 21 59.81 -3.63 45.33
C PHE A 21 58.99 -4.03 46.56
N SER A 22 57.69 -4.32 46.38
CA SER A 22 56.98 -5.20 47.31
C SER A 22 55.95 -6.08 46.59
N ARG A 23 55.90 -7.30 47.08
CA ARG A 23 55.43 -8.54 46.49
C ARG A 23 53.89 -8.59 46.53
N ALA A 24 53.27 -8.90 45.39
CA ALA A 24 51.83 -9.10 45.27
C ALA A 24 51.37 -10.36 46.04
N PRO A 25 50.20 -10.33 46.71
CA PRO A 25 49.50 -11.53 47.12
C PRO A 25 48.67 -12.09 45.95
N VAL A 26 48.80 -13.40 45.74
CA VAL A 26 48.01 -14.21 44.81
C VAL A 26 46.58 -14.36 45.32
N PRO A 27 45.55 -14.08 44.49
CA PRO A 27 44.22 -14.64 44.67
C PRO A 27 43.94 -15.77 43.65
N ARG A 28 43.13 -16.71 44.14
CA ARG A 28 42.69 -17.99 43.58
C ARG A 28 41.89 -17.91 42.26
N PRO A 29 41.66 -19.07 41.59
CA PRO A 29 41.20 -19.13 40.21
C PRO A 29 39.82 -18.51 40.02
N SER A 30 39.72 -17.59 39.08
CA SER A 30 38.47 -17.06 38.56
C SER A 30 37.76 -18.13 37.73
N THR A 31 36.54 -18.42 38.13
CA THR A 31 35.47 -19.07 37.36
C THR A 31 35.43 -18.52 35.92
N PRO A 32 35.19 -19.36 34.89
CA PRO A 32 35.15 -18.91 33.50
C PRO A 32 34.07 -17.83 33.32
N ALA A 33 34.45 -16.76 32.63
CA ALA A 33 33.56 -15.65 32.31
C ALA A 33 32.29 -16.15 31.59
N PRO A 34 31.09 -15.76 32.04
CA PRO A 34 29.91 -15.90 31.21
C PRO A 34 30.06 -14.98 30.00
N TYR A 35 29.57 -15.46 28.86
CA TYR A 35 29.45 -14.76 27.59
C TYR A 35 29.20 -13.26 27.78
N ALA A 36 30.00 -12.44 27.10
CA ALA A 36 29.76 -11.01 27.00
C ALA A 36 28.33 -10.78 26.50
N GLU A 37 27.50 -10.19 27.37
CA GLU A 37 26.22 -9.64 26.97
C GLU A 37 26.46 -8.59 25.87
N PRO A 38 25.67 -8.60 24.78
CA PRO A 38 25.63 -7.47 23.88
C PRO A 38 25.15 -6.26 24.68
N LEU A 39 25.92 -5.17 24.63
CA LEU A 39 25.53 -3.85 25.10
C LEU A 39 24.08 -3.56 24.68
N PRO A 40 23.23 -3.03 25.58
CA PRO A 40 21.88 -2.64 25.22
C PRO A 40 21.99 -1.52 24.18
N MET A 41 21.79 -1.86 22.91
CA MET A 41 21.42 -0.85 21.92
C MET A 41 20.21 -0.15 22.50
N SER A 42 20.38 1.13 22.82
CA SER A 42 19.33 1.98 23.33
C SER A 42 18.17 1.88 22.35
N ALA A 43 17.13 1.16 22.76
CA ALA A 43 15.91 1.07 21.99
C ALA A 43 15.44 2.51 21.72
N PRO A 44 15.06 2.86 20.48
CA PRO A 44 14.44 4.15 20.25
C PRO A 44 13.29 4.29 21.23
N ALA A 45 13.29 5.42 21.97
CA ALA A 45 12.40 5.70 23.07
C ALA A 45 11.00 5.19 22.73
N ALA A 46 10.46 4.33 23.60
CA ALA A 46 9.16 3.72 23.44
C ALA A 46 8.13 4.79 23.07
N ILE A 47 7.78 4.87 21.77
CA ILE A 47 6.61 5.59 21.31
C ILE A 47 5.46 4.95 22.08
N SER A 48 4.84 5.74 22.95
CA SER A 48 3.66 5.34 23.70
C SER A 48 2.55 5.03 22.69
N LEU A 49 2.52 3.78 22.22
CA LEU A 49 1.53 3.23 21.31
C LEU A 49 0.30 2.82 22.12
N THR A 50 -0.32 3.79 22.79
CA THR A 50 -1.63 3.64 23.43
C THR A 50 -2.76 3.91 22.44
N SER A 51 -2.68 3.41 21.20
CA SER A 51 -3.89 3.24 20.40
C SER A 51 -4.29 1.77 20.47
N THR A 52 -5.20 1.46 21.40
CA THR A 52 -6.06 0.32 21.18
C THR A 52 -6.76 0.59 19.84
N PRO A 53 -6.63 -0.28 18.81
CA PRO A 53 -7.30 -0.03 17.55
C PRO A 53 -8.78 0.10 17.84
N VAL A 54 -9.38 1.25 17.52
CA VAL A 54 -10.80 1.52 17.72
C VAL A 54 -11.53 0.29 17.19
N LYS A 55 -12.13 -0.48 18.09
CA LYS A 55 -12.77 -1.75 17.77
C LYS A 55 -13.97 -1.39 16.90
N ARG A 56 -13.79 -1.33 15.58
CA ARG A 56 -14.88 -1.25 14.62
C ARG A 56 -15.86 -2.36 15.02
N LYS A 57 -17.06 -2.00 15.45
CA LYS A 57 -18.18 -2.93 15.30
C LYS A 57 -18.30 -3.10 13.79
N SER A 58 -17.77 -4.20 13.28
CA SER A 58 -17.96 -4.61 11.90
C SER A 58 -19.46 -4.74 11.70
N THR A 59 -20.10 -3.69 11.20
CA THR A 59 -21.49 -3.79 10.75
C THR A 59 -21.47 -4.68 9.52
N ALA A 60 -21.93 -5.90 9.69
CA ALA A 60 -22.12 -6.86 8.62
C ALA A 60 -22.94 -6.20 7.51
N ILE A 61 -22.44 -6.28 6.27
CA ILE A 61 -23.32 -6.10 5.11
C ILE A 61 -23.98 -7.47 4.95
N GLY A 62 -25.28 -7.56 5.24
CA GLY A 62 -26.04 -8.78 4.97
C GLY A 62 -26.09 -8.99 3.47
N ILE A 63 -25.61 -10.15 3.00
CA ILE A 63 -25.53 -10.49 1.57
C ILE A 63 -26.83 -11.19 1.10
N ASP A 64 -27.70 -11.62 2.01
CA ASP A 64 -28.92 -12.33 1.64
C ASP A 64 -30.07 -11.40 1.25
N GLY A 65 -30.45 -11.47 -0.03
CA GLY A 65 -31.68 -10.93 -0.59
C GLY A 65 -32.98 -11.62 -0.12
N THR A 66 -32.94 -12.52 0.86
CA THR A 66 -34.10 -13.27 1.37
C THR A 66 -34.64 -12.76 2.70
N SER A 67 -34.01 -11.75 3.32
CA SER A 67 -34.55 -11.16 4.53
C SER A 67 -35.40 -9.92 4.22
N ARG A 68 -36.73 -10.06 4.30
CA ARG A 68 -37.68 -8.95 4.48
C ARG A 68 -37.51 -8.28 5.86
N LEU A 69 -36.28 -7.98 6.27
CA LEU A 69 -35.97 -7.11 7.38
C LEU A 69 -35.77 -5.71 6.82
N SER A 70 -36.74 -4.82 7.08
CA SER A 70 -36.78 -3.38 6.75
C SER A 70 -35.53 -2.83 6.06
N SER A 71 -35.70 -2.37 4.83
CA SER A 71 -34.75 -1.76 3.88
C SER A 71 -34.04 -0.47 4.35
N SER A 72 -33.90 -0.27 5.66
CA SER A 72 -33.29 0.90 6.31
C SER A 72 -32.09 0.56 7.21
N LYS A 73 -31.59 -0.69 7.24
CA LYS A 73 -30.41 -1.07 8.04
C LYS A 73 -29.10 -0.50 7.45
N LYS A 74 -28.76 0.72 7.89
CA LYS A 74 -27.45 1.38 7.97
C LYS A 74 -26.56 1.24 6.72
N LEU A 75 -26.93 1.99 5.67
CA LEU A 75 -25.97 2.39 4.64
C LEU A 75 -24.75 3.04 5.33
N ARG A 76 -23.56 2.61 4.93
CA ARG A 76 -22.29 3.10 5.46
C ARG A 76 -22.04 4.48 4.83
N LEU A 77 -22.57 5.54 5.45
CA LEU A 77 -22.46 6.90 4.92
C LEU A 77 -20.99 7.37 4.93
N ALA A 78 -20.56 8.06 3.88
CA ALA A 78 -19.22 8.65 3.80
C ALA A 78 -18.91 9.52 5.04
N SER A 79 -19.88 10.31 5.52
CA SER A 79 -19.78 11.12 6.75
C SER A 79 -19.40 10.33 8.00
N ASN A 80 -19.72 9.04 8.04
CA ASN A 80 -19.43 8.17 9.18
C ASN A 80 -18.10 7.44 9.02
N ILE A 81 -17.60 7.32 7.78
CA ILE A 81 -16.40 6.54 7.44
C ILE A 81 -15.17 7.45 7.38
N THR A 82 -15.30 8.63 6.77
CA THR A 82 -14.20 9.58 6.58
C THR A 82 -13.47 9.94 7.89
N PRO A 83 -14.16 10.22 9.03
CA PRO A 83 -13.48 10.46 10.29
C PRO A 83 -12.69 9.24 10.78
N LEU A 84 -13.24 8.03 10.62
CA LEU A 84 -12.57 6.79 11.03
C LEU A 84 -11.33 6.51 10.19
N ILE A 85 -11.39 6.78 8.89
CA ILE A 85 -10.23 6.66 7.98
C ILE A 85 -9.17 7.69 8.37
N ARG A 86 -9.56 8.93 8.66
CA ARG A 86 -8.64 9.96 9.12
C ARG A 86 -7.90 9.52 10.38
N ASP A 87 -8.63 9.03 11.38
CA ASP A 87 -8.05 8.55 12.65
C ASP A 87 -7.10 7.36 12.43
N GLU A 88 -7.45 6.47 11.49
CA GLU A 88 -6.64 5.30 11.13
C GLU A 88 -5.37 5.63 10.35
N LEU A 89 -5.43 6.65 9.48
CA LEU A 89 -4.28 7.13 8.72
C LEU A 89 -3.39 8.07 9.53
N ASN A 90 -3.86 8.52 10.69
CA ASN A 90 -3.08 9.40 11.54
C ASN A 90 -1.77 8.69 11.92
N HIS A 91 -0.64 9.34 11.60
CA HIS A 91 0.72 8.79 11.73
C HIS A 91 1.04 7.55 10.86
N CYS A 92 0.19 7.20 9.89
CA CYS A 92 0.39 6.07 8.97
C CYS A 92 0.51 6.53 7.50
N LEU A 93 0.86 7.79 7.27
CA LEU A 93 1.15 8.34 5.95
C LEU A 93 2.63 8.75 5.89
N TYR A 94 3.38 8.12 5.00
CA TYR A 94 4.82 8.32 4.87
C TYR A 94 5.19 8.81 3.48
N ILE A 95 6.12 9.75 3.40
CA ILE A 95 6.76 10.12 2.14
C ILE A 95 7.97 9.22 1.93
N PHE A 96 8.02 8.57 0.78
CA PHE A 96 9.10 7.67 0.41
C PHE A 96 9.77 8.20 -0.87
N PRO A 97 10.95 8.85 -0.77
CA PRO A 97 11.60 9.49 -1.92
C PRO A 97 11.90 8.53 -3.08
N ASN A 98 12.16 7.26 -2.79
CA ASN A 98 12.49 6.26 -3.80
C ASN A 98 11.27 5.46 -4.29
N LEU A 99 10.04 5.91 -4.01
CA LEU A 99 8.82 5.21 -4.47
C LEU A 99 8.83 4.96 -5.98
N MET A 100 9.31 5.93 -6.75
CA MET A 100 9.40 5.83 -8.21
C MET A 100 10.32 4.69 -8.66
N PRO A 101 11.65 4.73 -8.39
CA PRO A 101 12.56 3.67 -8.83
C PRO A 101 12.30 2.32 -8.16
N ASP A 102 11.90 2.29 -6.89
CA ASP A 102 11.86 1.04 -6.12
C ASP A 102 10.52 0.29 -6.24
N MET A 103 9.45 0.96 -6.71
CA MET A 103 8.12 0.34 -6.75
C MET A 103 7.38 0.53 -8.07
N ILE A 104 7.48 1.71 -8.67
CA ILE A 104 6.72 2.01 -9.90
C ILE A 104 7.53 1.62 -11.14
N LEU A 105 8.84 1.87 -11.13
CA LEU A 105 9.73 1.74 -12.28
C LEU A 105 10.71 0.55 -12.18
N GLN A 106 10.34 -0.50 -11.46
CA GLN A 106 11.20 -1.68 -11.19
C GLN A 106 10.89 -2.91 -12.08
N GLY A 107 9.97 -2.80 -13.05
CA GLY A 107 9.48 -3.94 -13.83
C GLY A 107 9.71 -3.82 -15.34
N PRO A 108 9.34 -4.85 -16.13
CA PRO A 108 9.48 -4.85 -17.60
C PRO A 108 8.62 -3.77 -18.29
N TRP A 109 7.65 -3.20 -17.58
CA TRP A 109 6.84 -2.06 -18.02
C TRP A 109 7.56 -0.71 -17.89
N ALA A 110 8.67 -0.63 -17.16
CA ALA A 110 9.33 0.62 -16.88
C ALA A 110 10.09 1.11 -18.13
N ILE A 111 9.72 2.29 -18.61
CA ILE A 111 10.42 2.96 -19.71
C ILE A 111 11.50 3.90 -19.15
N ASP A 112 12.50 4.21 -19.98
CA ASP A 112 13.53 5.19 -19.67
C ASP A 112 13.10 6.64 -20.02
N ASP A 113 13.98 7.59 -19.73
CA ASP A 113 13.75 9.01 -20.01
C ASP A 113 13.64 9.32 -21.52
N LYS A 114 14.39 8.62 -22.38
CA LYS A 114 14.37 8.85 -23.84
C LYS A 114 13.05 8.38 -24.44
N GLN A 115 12.54 7.25 -23.95
CA GLN A 115 11.23 6.74 -24.32
C GLN A 115 10.12 7.69 -23.84
N ALA A 116 10.24 8.25 -22.63
CA ALA A 116 9.32 9.27 -22.15
C ALA A 116 9.34 10.54 -23.02
N ASP A 117 10.51 11.02 -23.42
CA ASP A 117 10.66 12.15 -24.34
C ASP A 117 10.06 11.85 -25.72
N SER A 118 10.22 10.62 -26.22
CA SER A 118 9.62 10.19 -27.50
C SER A 118 8.09 10.17 -27.44
N ILE A 119 7.52 9.74 -26.31
CA ILE A 119 6.07 9.79 -26.08
C ILE A 119 5.60 11.25 -26.06
N LEU A 120 6.28 12.14 -25.33
CA LEU A 120 5.93 13.56 -25.28
C LEU A 120 6.01 14.22 -26.66
N ALA A 121 7.06 13.93 -27.43
CA ALA A 121 7.21 14.40 -28.81
C ALA A 121 6.01 14.03 -29.68
N GLU A 122 5.57 12.77 -29.58
CA GLU A 122 4.48 12.23 -30.38
C GLU A 122 3.11 12.80 -29.94
N ILE A 123 2.89 12.99 -28.65
CA ILE A 123 1.69 13.68 -28.12
C ILE A 123 1.61 15.11 -28.68
N MET A 124 2.73 15.84 -28.64
CA MET A 124 2.83 17.20 -29.16
C MET A 124 2.58 17.22 -30.67
N ARG A 125 3.20 16.30 -31.42
CA ARG A 125 3.05 16.17 -32.88
C ARG A 125 1.61 15.87 -33.31
N LYS A 126 0.89 15.05 -32.55
CA LYS A 126 -0.53 14.73 -32.80
C LYS A 126 -1.49 15.82 -32.33
N GLY A 127 -1.01 16.85 -31.62
CA GLY A 127 -1.85 17.93 -31.10
C GLY A 127 -2.88 17.47 -30.06
N ILE A 128 -2.60 16.38 -29.33
CA ILE A 128 -3.56 15.82 -28.36
C ILE A 128 -3.63 16.69 -27.09
N CYS A 129 -2.50 17.27 -26.66
CA CYS A 129 -2.42 18.21 -25.55
C CYS A 129 -1.74 19.50 -26.03
N LEU A 130 -2.52 20.55 -26.25
CA LEU A 130 -2.05 21.84 -26.80
C LEU A 130 -1.13 22.60 -25.82
N GLU A 131 -1.13 22.20 -24.56
CA GLU A 131 -0.42 22.86 -23.47
C GLU A 131 0.94 22.23 -23.17
N LEU A 132 1.32 21.20 -23.94
CA LEU A 132 2.66 20.64 -23.95
C LEU A 132 3.54 21.47 -24.88
N THR A 133 4.64 22.00 -24.35
CA THR A 133 5.60 22.80 -25.12
C THR A 133 6.99 22.21 -25.03
N PHE A 134 7.77 22.34 -26.10
CA PHE A 134 9.18 21.97 -26.12
C PHE A 134 10.07 23.21 -26.05
N ASP A 135 10.90 23.29 -25.01
CA ASP A 135 11.91 24.35 -24.84
C ASP A 135 13.20 23.94 -25.56
N ALA A 136 13.43 24.51 -26.73
CA ALA A 136 14.62 24.23 -27.54
C ALA A 136 15.93 24.63 -26.86
N SER A 137 15.90 25.59 -25.93
CA SER A 137 17.11 26.06 -25.23
C SER A 137 17.60 25.04 -24.21
N THR A 138 16.68 24.33 -23.57
CA THR A 138 17.00 23.29 -22.58
C THR A 138 16.84 21.87 -23.12
N GLN A 139 16.30 21.71 -24.33
CA GLN A 139 15.94 20.41 -24.93
C GLN A 139 14.98 19.60 -24.04
N GLU A 140 14.01 20.28 -23.43
CA GLU A 140 13.11 19.65 -22.46
C GLU A 140 11.66 20.04 -22.72
N TYR A 141 10.75 19.11 -22.42
CA TYR A 141 9.33 19.34 -22.44
C TYR A 141 8.86 20.02 -21.16
N THR A 142 7.94 20.96 -21.28
CA THR A 142 7.25 21.60 -20.16
C THR A 142 5.76 21.54 -20.37
N TYR A 143 5.03 21.53 -19.26
CA TYR A 143 3.59 21.44 -19.28
C TYR A 143 2.97 22.58 -18.46
N SER A 144 1.97 23.25 -19.02
CA SER A 144 1.26 24.35 -18.37
C SER A 144 -0.24 24.27 -18.66
N PRO A 145 -1.01 23.48 -17.89
CA PRO A 145 -2.44 23.32 -18.12
C PRO A 145 -3.14 24.69 -18.07
N PRO A 146 -4.18 24.92 -18.90
CA PRO A 146 -4.71 26.26 -19.11
C PRO A 146 -5.38 26.82 -17.85
N ASN A 147 -5.91 25.93 -17.00
CA ASN A 147 -6.45 26.29 -15.70
C ASN A 147 -6.59 25.05 -14.81
N TYR A 148 -5.73 24.92 -13.79
CA TYR A 148 -5.84 23.87 -12.77
C TYR A 148 -7.17 23.90 -12.00
N LYS A 149 -7.93 25.00 -12.08
CA LYS A 149 -9.14 25.24 -11.30
C LYS A 149 -10.41 24.57 -11.85
N ASP A 150 -10.37 24.08 -13.08
CA ASP A 150 -11.59 23.78 -13.82
C ASP A 150 -12.02 22.32 -13.70
N SER A 151 -13.33 22.12 -13.81
CA SER A 151 -13.99 20.82 -13.92
C SER A 151 -13.49 19.96 -15.09
N SER A 152 -12.81 20.58 -16.06
CA SER A 152 -12.19 19.99 -17.24
C SER A 152 -10.82 19.35 -16.97
N PHE A 153 -10.18 19.62 -15.82
CA PHE A 153 -8.85 19.06 -15.53
C PHE A 153 -8.85 17.51 -15.46
N PRO A 154 -9.81 16.84 -14.79
CA PRO A 154 -9.90 15.38 -14.85
C PRO A 154 -10.09 14.82 -16.27
N ASP A 155 -10.84 15.50 -17.15
CA ASP A 155 -10.98 15.10 -18.55
C ASP A 155 -9.65 15.19 -19.29
N TRP A 156 -8.97 16.32 -19.13
CA TRP A 156 -7.64 16.53 -19.67
C TRP A 156 -6.65 15.47 -19.17
N PHE A 157 -6.64 15.18 -17.87
CA PHE A 157 -5.74 14.19 -17.29
C PHE A 157 -5.99 12.80 -17.87
N CYS A 158 -7.26 12.41 -18.03
CA CYS A 158 -7.61 11.15 -18.66
C CYS A 158 -7.20 11.11 -20.13
N LEU A 159 -7.37 12.21 -20.87
CA LEU A 159 -6.91 12.32 -22.25
C LEU A 159 -5.39 12.14 -22.35
N LEU A 160 -4.61 12.83 -21.53
CA LEU A 160 -3.15 12.68 -21.48
C LEU A 160 -2.76 11.25 -21.12
N GLY A 161 -3.34 10.70 -20.05
CA GLY A 161 -3.06 9.36 -19.57
C GLY A 161 -3.31 8.29 -20.63
N ASN A 162 -4.40 8.43 -21.41
CA ASN A 162 -4.70 7.55 -22.54
C ASN A 162 -3.78 7.80 -23.74
N ALA A 163 -3.41 9.04 -24.03
CA ALA A 163 -2.50 9.36 -25.13
C ALA A 163 -1.10 8.74 -24.94
N ILE A 164 -0.54 8.85 -23.73
CA ILE A 164 0.73 8.20 -23.34
C ILE A 164 0.66 6.70 -23.64
N ALA A 165 -0.47 6.13 -23.26
CA ALA A 165 -0.80 4.72 -23.30
C ALA A 165 -1.10 4.17 -24.71
N ASP A 166 -1.56 5.00 -25.64
CA ASP A 166 -1.92 4.61 -27.01
C ASP A 166 -0.77 4.81 -28.00
N ILE A 167 0.23 5.62 -27.62
CA ILE A 167 1.51 5.74 -28.33
C ILE A 167 2.42 4.53 -28.03
N SER A 168 2.06 3.76 -27.00
CA SER A 168 2.75 2.54 -26.56
C SER A 168 2.38 1.35 -27.46
N ASP A 169 3.26 0.35 -27.56
CA ASP A 169 3.06 -0.86 -28.38
C ASP A 169 1.71 -1.56 -28.04
N PRO A 170 0.78 -1.71 -29.01
CA PRO A 170 -0.52 -2.36 -28.80
C PRO A 170 -0.42 -3.86 -28.49
N SER A 171 0.77 -4.48 -28.57
CA SER A 171 1.00 -5.88 -28.22
C SER A 171 1.11 -6.15 -26.71
N LEU A 172 1.31 -5.11 -25.89
CA LEU A 172 1.20 -5.20 -24.43
C LEU A 172 -0.29 -5.35 -24.07
N HIS A 173 -0.60 -6.27 -23.14
CA HIS A 173 -1.95 -6.64 -22.71
C HIS A 173 -2.92 -5.44 -22.67
N PRO A 174 -4.23 -5.62 -22.97
CA PRO A 174 -5.20 -4.52 -22.95
C PRO A 174 -5.26 -3.90 -21.55
N GLY A 175 -4.43 -2.88 -21.35
CA GLY A 175 -4.33 -2.16 -20.09
C GLY A 175 -5.59 -1.33 -19.88
N GLY A 176 -5.85 -1.00 -18.61
CA GLY A 176 -6.99 -0.16 -18.27
C GLY A 176 -6.99 1.18 -19.03
N THR A 177 -8.16 1.80 -19.10
CA THR A 177 -8.36 3.14 -19.67
C THR A 177 -8.52 4.14 -18.52
N TRP A 178 -7.93 5.32 -18.66
CA TRP A 178 -8.20 6.44 -17.77
C TRP A 178 -9.57 7.03 -18.11
N VAL A 179 -10.44 7.12 -17.10
CA VAL A 179 -11.83 7.56 -17.26
C VAL A 179 -12.14 8.63 -16.21
N ASN A 180 -12.68 9.76 -16.66
CA ASN A 180 -13.27 10.76 -15.77
C ASN A 180 -14.58 10.21 -15.22
N VAL A 181 -14.67 10.11 -13.89
CA VAL A 181 -15.83 9.58 -13.18
C VAL A 181 -16.39 10.55 -12.14
N LYS A 182 -15.93 11.81 -12.13
CA LYS A 182 -16.36 12.87 -11.21
C LYS A 182 -17.87 12.98 -11.07
N ASN A 183 -18.57 12.89 -12.20
CA ASN A 183 -20.03 12.99 -12.26
C ASN A 183 -20.74 11.63 -12.29
N ALA A 184 -19.99 10.53 -12.40
CA ALA A 184 -20.53 9.18 -12.49
C ALA A 184 -20.60 8.51 -11.12
N ILE A 185 -21.59 7.62 -10.95
CA ILE A 185 -21.60 6.71 -9.79
C ILE A 185 -21.02 5.40 -10.26
N LEU A 186 -19.85 5.05 -9.72
CA LEU A 186 -19.29 3.72 -9.92
C LEU A 186 -20.20 2.67 -9.26
N SER A 187 -20.67 1.73 -10.06
CA SER A 187 -21.52 0.61 -9.62
C SER A 187 -20.74 -0.37 -8.72
N GLY A 188 -21.47 -1.27 -8.06
CA GLY A 188 -20.88 -2.40 -7.31
C GLY A 188 -20.95 -2.28 -5.79
N LEU A 189 -21.21 -1.09 -5.22
CA LEU A 189 -21.40 -0.91 -3.78
C LEU A 189 -22.64 -0.04 -3.52
N ARG A 190 -23.43 -0.37 -2.48
CA ARG A 190 -24.58 0.44 -2.03
C ARG A 190 -24.12 1.74 -1.34
N ASN A 191 -23.14 2.44 -1.90
CA ASN A 191 -22.59 3.68 -1.38
C ASN A 191 -22.43 4.72 -2.50
N GLY A 192 -23.55 5.12 -3.12
CA GLY A 192 -23.59 6.07 -4.24
C GLY A 192 -23.15 7.51 -3.90
N ARG A 193 -22.54 7.73 -2.73
CA ARG A 193 -22.05 9.03 -2.25
C ARG A 193 -20.53 9.19 -2.32
N ILE A 194 -19.78 8.11 -2.52
CA ILE A 194 -18.33 8.19 -2.75
C ILE A 194 -18.10 8.22 -4.25
N ARG A 195 -17.38 9.25 -4.72
CA ARG A 195 -17.11 9.50 -6.14
C ARG A 195 -15.64 9.89 -6.28
N ALA A 196 -14.87 9.06 -6.98
CA ALA A 196 -13.56 9.48 -7.44
C ALA A 196 -13.72 10.52 -8.55
N ASP A 197 -12.70 11.34 -8.79
CA ASP A 197 -12.72 12.27 -9.92
C ASP A 197 -12.34 11.55 -11.22
N PHE A 198 -11.36 10.67 -11.16
CA PHE A 198 -10.93 9.85 -12.29
C PHE A 198 -10.41 8.50 -11.81
N VAL A 199 -10.36 7.52 -12.71
CA VAL A 199 -9.86 6.17 -12.42
C VAL A 199 -9.12 5.60 -13.63
N LEU A 200 -8.13 4.75 -13.38
CA LEU A 200 -7.68 3.76 -14.38
C LEU A 200 -8.55 2.51 -14.21
N SER A 201 -9.24 2.05 -15.25
CA SER A 201 -10.21 0.96 -15.15
C SER A 201 -10.23 0.07 -16.38
N VAL A 202 -10.47 -1.23 -16.18
CA VAL A 202 -10.70 -2.21 -17.26
C VAL A 202 -12.19 -2.41 -17.58
N GLY A 203 -13.07 -1.61 -16.98
CA GLY A 203 -14.51 -1.78 -17.12
C GLY A 203 -15.32 -0.79 -16.30
N GLN A 204 -16.51 -1.21 -15.89
CA GLN A 204 -17.45 -0.38 -15.13
C GLN A 204 -17.52 -0.77 -13.65
N GLY A 205 -17.57 0.26 -12.80
CA GLY A 205 -17.78 0.14 -11.35
C GLY A 205 -16.51 0.00 -10.53
N TRP A 206 -16.65 0.00 -9.19
CA TRP A 206 -15.51 -0.08 -8.25
C TRP A 206 -14.68 -1.35 -8.42
N ARG A 207 -15.31 -2.40 -8.96
CA ARG A 207 -14.70 -3.70 -9.17
C ARG A 207 -13.64 -3.67 -10.26
N SER A 208 -13.75 -2.83 -11.28
CA SER A 208 -12.80 -2.78 -12.40
C SER A 208 -11.67 -1.76 -12.22
N VAL A 209 -11.66 -1.02 -11.11
CA VAL A 209 -10.71 0.07 -10.85
C VAL A 209 -9.32 -0.47 -10.51
N LEU A 210 -8.32 -0.04 -11.26
CA LEU A 210 -6.91 -0.35 -11.04
C LEU A 210 -6.20 0.75 -10.23
N VAL A 211 -6.49 2.02 -10.51
CA VAL A 211 -5.92 3.19 -9.83
C VAL A 211 -7.03 4.21 -9.59
N VAL A 212 -7.05 4.84 -8.41
CA VAL A 212 -8.03 5.88 -8.04
C VAL A 212 -7.44 7.28 -8.13
N GLY A 213 -8.25 8.26 -8.51
CA GLY A 213 -7.84 9.64 -8.73
C GLY A 213 -8.67 10.65 -7.95
N GLU A 214 -7.99 11.64 -7.38
CA GLU A 214 -8.59 12.82 -6.76
C GLU A 214 -7.96 14.08 -7.37
N HIS A 215 -8.80 15.01 -7.78
CA HIS A 215 -8.39 16.34 -8.20
C HIS A 215 -8.86 17.35 -7.15
N GLN A 216 -7.93 18.15 -6.63
CA GLN A 216 -8.23 19.12 -5.58
C GLN A 216 -9.40 20.04 -5.98
N SER A 217 -10.41 20.16 -5.12
CA SER A 217 -11.52 21.10 -5.31
C SER A 217 -11.34 22.34 -4.44
N GLY A 218 -11.42 23.54 -5.04
CA GLY A 218 -11.32 24.81 -4.33
C GLY A 218 -10.04 24.96 -3.48
N ARG A 219 -10.19 25.20 -2.17
CA ARG A 219 -9.08 25.38 -1.21
C ARG A 219 -8.84 24.14 -0.32
N ALA A 220 -9.30 22.96 -0.74
CA ALA A 220 -9.08 21.73 0.03
C ALA A 220 -7.58 21.47 0.25
N SER A 221 -7.18 21.08 1.46
CA SER A 221 -5.77 20.76 1.72
C SER A 221 -5.37 19.43 1.10
N LEU A 222 -4.06 19.21 0.91
CA LEU A 222 -3.53 17.92 0.49
C LEU A 222 -3.92 16.79 1.45
N GLU A 223 -4.05 17.08 2.76
CA GLU A 223 -4.52 16.11 3.75
C GLU A 223 -5.96 15.65 3.45
N VAL A 224 -6.86 16.58 3.12
CA VAL A 224 -8.23 16.26 2.72
C VAL A 224 -8.23 15.35 1.49
N GLY A 225 -7.42 15.69 0.48
CA GLY A 225 -7.28 14.87 -0.72
C GLY A 225 -6.74 13.46 -0.45
N ARG A 226 -5.75 13.33 0.44
CA ARG A 226 -5.21 12.01 0.87
C ARG A 226 -6.26 11.16 1.55
N ILE A 227 -7.10 11.77 2.40
CA ILE A 227 -8.20 11.06 3.08
C ILE A 227 -9.27 10.64 2.07
N GLN A 228 -9.58 11.48 1.07
CA GLN A 228 -10.52 11.12 -0.01
C GLN A 228 -9.99 9.95 -0.84
N LEU A 229 -8.72 10.00 -1.27
CA LEU A 229 -8.09 8.87 -1.96
C LEU A 229 -8.15 7.58 -1.14
N ALA A 230 -7.91 7.65 0.17
CA ALA A 230 -8.06 6.50 1.03
C ALA A 230 -9.51 5.99 1.07
N CYS A 231 -10.51 6.88 1.12
CA CYS A 231 -11.92 6.48 1.01
C CYS A 231 -12.19 5.70 -0.30
N TYR A 232 -11.58 6.10 -1.41
CA TYR A 232 -11.67 5.39 -2.69
C TYR A 232 -10.95 4.05 -2.64
N ALA A 233 -9.75 4.02 -2.07
CA ALA A 233 -9.02 2.77 -1.83
C ALA A 233 -9.83 1.79 -0.98
N GLU A 234 -10.60 2.25 0.02
CA GLU A 234 -11.55 1.37 0.73
C GLU A 234 -12.54 0.74 -0.24
N GLN A 235 -13.17 1.53 -1.11
CA GLN A 235 -14.17 1.00 -2.04
C GLN A 235 -13.56 -0.05 -2.97
N VAL A 236 -12.34 0.20 -3.48
CA VAL A 236 -11.59 -0.78 -4.27
C VAL A 236 -11.32 -2.04 -3.45
N PHE A 237 -10.86 -1.91 -2.21
CA PHE A 237 -10.63 -3.06 -1.33
C PHE A 237 -11.90 -3.84 -0.99
N ILE A 238 -13.07 -3.20 -0.96
CA ILE A 238 -14.37 -3.85 -0.73
C ILE A 238 -14.83 -4.58 -1.99
N ALA A 239 -14.65 -3.97 -3.15
CA ALA A 239 -15.01 -4.57 -4.42
C ALA A 239 -14.06 -5.71 -4.79
N GLN A 240 -12.75 -5.45 -4.79
CA GLN A 240 -11.72 -6.38 -5.27
C GLN A 240 -11.19 -7.29 -4.16
N LEU A 241 -11.42 -8.59 -4.33
CA LEU A 241 -11.31 -9.54 -3.24
C LEU A 241 -9.87 -9.78 -2.78
N PHE A 242 -8.96 -9.83 -3.74
CA PHE A 242 -7.56 -10.20 -3.57
C PHE A 242 -6.62 -9.01 -3.63
N ARG A 243 -7.13 -7.79 -3.43
CA ARG A 243 -6.34 -6.57 -3.46
C ARG A 243 -5.62 -6.35 -2.11
N ASN A 244 -4.30 -6.38 -2.16
CA ASN A 244 -3.39 -6.12 -1.04
C ASN A 244 -2.96 -4.66 -0.94
N ALA A 245 -2.89 -3.96 -2.07
CA ALA A 245 -2.61 -2.53 -2.13
C ALA A 245 -3.36 -1.86 -3.28
N VAL A 246 -3.66 -0.58 -3.13
CA VAL A 246 -4.34 0.26 -4.13
C VAL A 246 -3.50 1.50 -4.37
N TRP A 247 -3.25 1.80 -5.63
CA TRP A 247 -2.59 3.03 -6.03
C TRP A 247 -3.61 4.16 -6.14
N GLY A 248 -3.19 5.35 -5.72
CA GLY A 248 -3.96 6.59 -5.76
C GLY A 248 -3.12 7.72 -6.33
N ILE A 249 -3.75 8.58 -7.11
CA ILE A 249 -3.14 9.79 -7.67
C ILE A 249 -3.93 10.99 -7.17
N TRP A 250 -3.24 11.95 -6.57
CA TRP A 250 -3.81 13.25 -6.24
C TRP A 250 -3.14 14.33 -7.08
N ILE A 251 -3.95 15.25 -7.60
CA ILE A 251 -3.46 16.36 -8.41
C ILE A 251 -4.00 17.68 -7.86
N SER A 252 -3.11 18.69 -7.77
CA SER A 252 -3.48 20.01 -7.28
C SER A 252 -4.25 20.82 -8.31
N ASN A 253 -5.12 21.70 -7.81
CA ASN A 253 -5.89 22.65 -8.61
C ASN A 253 -5.30 24.07 -8.62
N THR A 254 -4.14 24.26 -8.00
CA THR A 254 -3.45 25.55 -7.91
C THR A 254 -1.98 25.47 -8.31
N SER A 255 -1.41 24.27 -8.41
CA SER A 255 0.00 24.06 -8.73
C SER A 255 0.22 22.78 -9.54
N PRO A 256 1.36 22.67 -10.25
CA PRO A 256 1.79 21.48 -10.98
C PRO A 256 2.22 20.31 -10.07
N VAL A 257 1.47 20.06 -8.99
CA VAL A 257 1.80 19.03 -8.02
C VAL A 257 1.04 17.75 -8.33
N PHE A 258 1.79 16.67 -8.51
CA PHE A 258 1.31 15.32 -8.74
C PHE A 258 1.77 14.42 -7.58
N VAL A 259 0.83 13.86 -6.83
CA VAL A 259 1.12 13.00 -5.68
C VAL A 259 0.68 11.58 -6.00
N VAL A 260 1.62 10.65 -5.90
CA VAL A 260 1.32 9.21 -6.00
C VAL A 260 1.32 8.62 -4.61
N LEU A 261 0.30 7.85 -4.29
CA LEU A 261 0.16 7.13 -3.03
C LEU A 261 -0.12 5.66 -3.32
N ARG A 262 0.54 4.79 -2.58
CA ARG A 262 0.17 3.38 -2.45
C ARG A 262 -0.47 3.21 -1.09
N PHE A 263 -1.77 2.96 -1.09
CA PHE A 263 -2.49 2.57 0.11
C PHE A 263 -2.42 1.06 0.26
N ASP A 264 -2.01 0.62 1.42
CA ASP A 264 -2.18 -0.75 1.84
C ASP A 264 -2.84 -0.79 3.23
N ARG A 265 -2.81 -1.94 3.88
CA ARG A 265 -3.51 -2.13 5.17
C ARG A 265 -2.72 -1.60 6.37
N ALA A 266 -1.49 -1.14 6.16
CA ALA A 266 -0.64 -0.50 7.16
C ALA A 266 -0.70 1.04 7.06
N GLY A 267 -1.22 1.58 5.96
CA GLY A 267 -1.34 3.03 5.76
C GLY A 267 -1.13 3.42 4.31
N GLY A 268 -0.54 4.58 4.09
CA GLY A 268 -0.17 5.07 2.76
C GLY A 268 1.30 5.44 2.71
N ILE A 269 1.98 5.02 1.65
CA ILE A 269 3.31 5.52 1.29
C ILE A 269 3.18 6.32 0.00
N GLY A 270 3.87 7.45 -0.12
CA GLY A 270 3.71 8.29 -1.30
C GLY A 270 4.90 9.15 -1.63
N ILE A 271 4.81 9.79 -2.79
CA ILE A 271 5.78 10.76 -3.28
C ILE A 271 5.02 11.94 -3.88
N SER A 272 5.60 13.14 -3.80
CA SER A 272 5.10 14.34 -4.45
C SER A 272 6.09 14.73 -5.53
N LEU A 273 5.60 14.93 -6.74
CA LEU A 273 6.32 15.42 -7.90
C LEU A 273 5.81 16.81 -8.24
N ASP A 274 6.69 17.72 -8.64
CA ASP A 274 6.35 19.04 -9.14
C ASP A 274 6.81 19.16 -10.60
N PHE A 275 5.86 18.92 -11.51
CA PHE A 275 6.11 18.86 -12.94
C PHE A 275 6.13 20.25 -13.62
N GLY A 276 6.06 21.33 -12.86
CA GLY A 276 6.16 22.70 -13.38
C GLY A 276 7.39 23.46 -12.90
N SER A 277 7.99 23.08 -11.76
CA SER A 277 9.25 23.66 -11.31
C SER A 277 10.47 22.85 -11.75
N THR A 278 10.38 21.52 -11.87
CA THR A 278 11.49 20.69 -12.33
C THR A 278 11.12 19.87 -13.56
N LYS A 279 11.87 20.09 -14.64
CA LYS A 279 11.64 19.45 -15.96
C LYS A 279 11.83 17.92 -15.92
N LYS A 280 12.53 17.41 -14.88
CA LYS A 280 12.67 15.96 -14.59
C LYS A 280 11.39 15.30 -14.09
N ASP A 281 10.56 16.02 -13.34
CA ASP A 281 9.37 15.45 -12.73
C ASP A 281 8.27 15.19 -13.77
N LEU A 282 8.18 15.98 -14.85
CA LEU A 282 7.26 15.71 -15.95
C LEU A 282 7.54 14.34 -16.60
N LYS A 283 8.81 14.02 -16.86
CA LYS A 283 9.20 12.70 -17.37
C LYS A 283 8.82 11.60 -16.38
N LEU A 284 9.05 11.80 -15.08
CA LEU A 284 8.62 10.84 -14.06
C LEU A 284 7.10 10.64 -14.04
N VAL A 285 6.30 11.70 -14.24
CA VAL A 285 4.85 11.59 -14.40
C VAL A 285 4.49 10.73 -15.62
N VAL A 286 5.08 10.99 -16.78
CA VAL A 286 4.84 10.19 -18.01
C VAL A 286 5.19 8.71 -17.78
N ARG A 287 6.37 8.45 -17.21
CA ARG A 287 6.84 7.10 -16.89
C ARG A 287 5.92 6.41 -15.89
N CYS A 288 5.39 7.15 -14.91
CA CYS A 288 4.43 6.64 -13.92
C CYS A 288 3.10 6.23 -14.58
N LEU A 289 2.51 7.10 -15.40
CA LEU A 289 1.25 6.83 -16.08
C LEU A 289 1.37 5.68 -17.08
N TYR A 290 2.48 5.63 -17.82
CA TYR A 290 2.83 4.50 -18.67
C TYR A 290 2.91 3.20 -17.87
N ALA A 291 3.65 3.22 -16.74
CA ALA A 291 3.83 2.06 -15.90
C ALA A 291 2.49 1.54 -15.37
N PHE A 292 1.59 2.38 -14.86
CA PHE A 292 0.31 1.93 -14.30
C PHE A 292 -0.56 1.16 -15.30
N LYS A 293 -0.54 1.53 -16.59
CA LYS A 293 -1.29 0.78 -17.62
C LYS A 293 -0.69 -0.60 -17.90
N ASN A 294 0.63 -0.74 -17.76
CA ASN A 294 1.41 -1.91 -18.18
C ASN A 294 1.89 -2.79 -17.01
N MET A 295 1.64 -2.37 -15.76
CA MET A 295 1.97 -3.16 -14.58
C MET A 295 1.23 -4.50 -14.55
N SER A 296 1.92 -5.53 -14.08
CA SER A 296 1.28 -6.82 -13.81
C SER A 296 0.23 -6.69 -12.69
N PRO A 297 -0.71 -7.65 -12.58
CA PRO A 297 -1.57 -7.83 -11.41
C PRO A 297 -0.86 -7.57 -10.07
N GLU A 298 0.31 -8.20 -9.87
CA GLU A 298 1.08 -8.16 -8.64
C GLU A 298 1.55 -6.75 -8.32
N ALA A 299 2.09 -6.05 -9.33
CA ALA A 299 2.58 -4.68 -9.19
C ALA A 299 1.45 -3.67 -8.95
N LEU A 300 0.27 -3.93 -9.52
CA LEU A 300 -0.95 -3.19 -9.19
C LEU A 300 -1.45 -3.51 -7.76
N GLY A 301 -0.94 -4.55 -7.11
CA GLY A 301 -1.26 -4.89 -5.74
C GLY A 301 -2.32 -5.99 -5.59
N PHE A 302 -2.56 -6.79 -6.62
CA PHE A 302 -3.30 -8.04 -6.50
C PHE A 302 -2.44 -9.13 -5.86
N HIS A 303 -3.08 -9.98 -5.06
CA HIS A 303 -2.49 -11.18 -4.50
C HIS A 303 -2.71 -12.35 -5.45
N THR A 304 -1.64 -12.84 -6.08
CA THR A 304 -1.70 -13.90 -7.10
C THR A 304 -0.90 -15.15 -6.72
N MET A 305 -0.18 -15.13 -5.60
CA MET A 305 0.76 -16.20 -5.24
C MET A 305 0.12 -17.58 -5.10
N ASP A 306 -1.04 -17.64 -4.47
CA ASP A 306 -1.73 -18.89 -4.15
C ASP A 306 -3.18 -18.88 -4.68
N ILE A 307 -3.47 -17.97 -5.60
CA ILE A 307 -4.80 -17.75 -6.13
C ILE A 307 -4.72 -17.80 -7.65
N SER A 308 -5.51 -18.69 -8.23
CA SER A 308 -5.74 -18.75 -9.67
C SER A 308 -7.22 -18.62 -9.98
N TRP A 309 -7.52 -18.27 -11.21
CA TRP A 309 -8.87 -18.17 -11.72
C TRP A 309 -8.89 -18.61 -13.18
N ASP A 310 -10.09 -18.95 -13.66
CA ASP A 310 -10.33 -19.61 -14.95
C ASP A 310 -10.36 -18.67 -16.16
N THR A 311 -10.28 -17.35 -15.94
CA THR A 311 -10.33 -16.31 -16.98
C THR A 311 -9.09 -15.42 -16.97
N PRO A 312 -8.74 -14.71 -18.05
CA PRO A 312 -7.74 -13.64 -17.98
C PRO A 312 -8.26 -12.43 -17.19
N ASP A 313 -9.59 -12.26 -17.13
CA ASP A 313 -10.25 -11.22 -16.34
C ASP A 313 -10.12 -11.51 -14.85
N TYR A 314 -9.89 -10.47 -14.05
CA TYR A 314 -9.74 -10.61 -12.62
C TYR A 314 -11.04 -11.10 -11.95
N PRO A 315 -10.98 -11.92 -10.88
CA PRO A 315 -12.13 -12.31 -10.07
C PRO A 315 -12.55 -11.13 -9.18
N LEU A 316 -13.34 -10.23 -9.76
CA LEU A 316 -13.61 -8.92 -9.18
C LEU A 316 -14.75 -8.89 -8.16
N ASP A 317 -15.60 -9.92 -8.06
CA ASP A 317 -16.65 -10.11 -7.03
C ASP A 317 -17.37 -11.48 -7.18
N GLU A 318 -18.35 -11.80 -6.31
CA GLU A 318 -19.22 -12.99 -6.44
C GLU A 318 -20.05 -13.02 -7.73
N ASN A 319 -20.35 -11.84 -8.31
CA ASN A 319 -21.16 -11.73 -9.52
C ASN A 319 -20.36 -12.04 -10.78
N SER A 320 -19.02 -12.07 -10.68
CA SER A 320 -18.14 -12.41 -11.79
C SER A 320 -18.34 -13.84 -12.29
N ARG A 321 -18.89 -14.74 -11.44
CA ARG A 321 -18.99 -16.20 -11.69
C ARG A 321 -17.66 -16.85 -12.08
N ILE A 322 -16.54 -16.13 -11.87
CA ILE A 322 -15.19 -16.60 -12.11
C ILE A 322 -14.86 -17.59 -11.00
N MET A 323 -14.53 -18.82 -11.38
CA MET A 323 -14.19 -19.84 -10.40
C MET A 323 -12.82 -19.53 -9.83
N THR A 324 -12.80 -19.05 -8.60
CA THR A 324 -11.55 -18.73 -7.92
C THR A 324 -11.05 -19.93 -7.15
N HIS A 325 -9.79 -20.25 -7.35
CA HIS A 325 -9.11 -21.39 -6.77
C HIS A 325 -8.04 -20.89 -5.81
N VAL A 326 -8.05 -21.43 -4.59
CA VAL A 326 -7.03 -21.16 -3.57
C VAL A 326 -6.18 -22.41 -3.42
N ASN A 327 -4.89 -22.28 -3.73
CA ASN A 327 -3.92 -23.35 -3.56
C ASN A 327 -3.43 -23.33 -2.13
N LEU A 328 -3.75 -24.38 -1.36
CA LEU A 328 -3.24 -24.48 0.01
C LEU A 328 -1.74 -24.78 -0.03
N ARG A 329 -0.93 -23.91 0.57
CA ARG A 329 0.48 -24.22 0.82
C ARG A 329 0.58 -25.34 1.85
N LYS A 330 1.49 -26.28 1.60
CA LYS A 330 1.85 -27.31 2.57
C LYS A 330 2.64 -26.64 3.71
N GLU A 331 2.12 -26.72 4.92
CA GLU A 331 2.96 -26.65 6.12
C GLU A 331 3.95 -27.83 6.06
N PRO A 332 5.27 -27.60 6.17
CA PRO A 332 6.26 -28.68 6.17
C PRO A 332 6.06 -29.70 7.30
N SER A 333 5.25 -29.35 8.31
CA SER A 333 5.16 -30.04 9.58
C SER A 333 3.88 -30.89 9.77
N SER A 334 2.91 -30.85 8.84
CA SER A 334 1.67 -31.64 8.94
C SER A 334 1.60 -32.69 7.83
N GLY A 335 2.12 -33.89 8.11
CA GLY A 335 2.18 -35.03 7.18
C GLY A 335 0.82 -35.66 6.84
N HIS A 336 -0.27 -34.89 6.79
CA HIS A 336 -1.64 -35.40 6.60
C HIS A 336 -2.42 -34.77 5.44
N LEU A 337 -1.82 -33.89 4.63
CA LEU A 337 -2.47 -33.39 3.40
C LEU A 337 -1.85 -34.05 2.16
N PRO A 338 -2.54 -35.02 1.53
CA PRO A 338 -2.09 -35.62 0.28
C PRO A 338 -2.31 -34.64 -0.89
N ASN A 339 -1.25 -34.35 -1.64
CA ASN A 339 -1.25 -33.60 -2.92
C ASN A 339 -1.80 -32.15 -2.89
N PRO A 340 -1.47 -31.29 -3.88
CA PRO A 340 -1.90 -29.89 -3.85
C PRO A 340 -3.42 -29.83 -3.74
N THR A 341 -3.90 -29.34 -2.60
CA THR A 341 -5.32 -29.28 -2.31
C THR A 341 -5.80 -27.89 -2.68
N THR A 342 -6.66 -27.84 -3.69
CA THR A 342 -7.26 -26.59 -4.17
C THR A 342 -8.64 -26.45 -3.55
N ILE A 343 -8.93 -25.26 -3.02
CA ILE A 343 -10.28 -24.88 -2.58
C ILE A 343 -10.92 -24.05 -3.69
N SER A 344 -12.08 -24.49 -4.19
CA SER A 344 -12.94 -23.62 -5.01
C SER A 344 -13.76 -22.71 -4.12
N LEU A 345 -13.81 -21.41 -4.43
CA LEU A 345 -14.67 -20.46 -3.73
C LEU A 345 -16.04 -20.42 -4.39
N ASP A 346 -17.08 -20.83 -3.66
CA ASP A 346 -18.43 -20.93 -4.21
C ASP A 346 -19.25 -19.66 -3.91
N CYS A 347 -19.25 -19.20 -2.67
CA CYS A 347 -20.12 -18.11 -2.20
C CYS A 347 -19.52 -17.36 -1.00
N LEU A 348 -19.62 -16.04 -0.97
CA LEU A 348 -19.21 -15.18 0.13
C LEU A 348 -20.30 -15.16 1.19
N LEU A 349 -20.00 -15.75 2.33
CA LEU A 349 -20.89 -15.80 3.49
C LEU A 349 -20.87 -14.49 4.30
N PHE A 350 -19.74 -13.77 4.31
CA PHE A 350 -19.59 -12.59 5.15
C PHE A 350 -18.51 -11.64 4.66
N VAL A 351 -18.77 -10.32 4.78
CA VAL A 351 -17.78 -9.25 4.55
C VAL A 351 -17.82 -8.23 5.70
N ALA A 352 -16.64 -7.94 6.24
CA ALA A 352 -16.37 -6.78 7.07
C ALA A 352 -15.28 -5.93 6.37
N PRO A 353 -15.62 -4.74 5.86
CA PRO A 353 -14.68 -3.88 5.15
C PRO A 353 -13.76 -3.08 6.10
N GLY A 354 -12.51 -2.85 5.72
CA GLY A 354 -11.67 -1.84 6.38
C GLY A 354 -10.34 -1.53 5.72
N ILE A 355 -9.92 -0.26 5.70
CA ILE A 355 -8.65 0.19 5.09
C ILE A 355 -7.48 -0.19 5.99
N VAL A 356 -7.44 0.31 7.22
CA VAL A 356 -6.34 0.07 8.15
C VAL A 356 -6.86 -0.85 9.25
N THR A 357 -6.01 -1.78 9.68
CA THR A 357 -6.21 -2.70 10.83
C THR A 357 -7.05 -3.97 10.62
N ARG A 358 -8.26 -3.96 10.01
CA ARG A 358 -9.15 -5.16 9.96
C ARG A 358 -10.16 -5.17 8.81
N GLY A 359 -9.95 -6.07 7.84
CA GLY A 359 -11.04 -6.64 7.05
C GLY A 359 -11.33 -8.08 7.49
N ILE A 360 -12.51 -8.62 7.17
CA ILE A 360 -12.76 -10.06 7.21
C ILE A 360 -13.65 -10.44 6.03
N ARG A 361 -13.30 -11.52 5.36
CA ARG A 361 -14.17 -12.20 4.41
C ARG A 361 -14.26 -13.67 4.77
N VAL A 362 -15.46 -14.21 4.65
CA VAL A 362 -15.72 -15.63 4.89
C VAL A 362 -16.42 -16.17 3.67
N TRP A 363 -15.90 -17.26 3.14
CA TRP A 363 -16.41 -17.95 1.96
C TRP A 363 -16.86 -19.34 2.33
N LYS A 364 -17.92 -19.81 1.68
CA LYS A 364 -18.19 -21.21 1.46
C LYS A 364 -17.38 -21.65 0.25
N GLY A 365 -16.76 -22.82 0.34
CA GLY A 365 -16.05 -23.42 -0.77
C GLY A 365 -16.05 -24.93 -0.69
N ARG A 366 -15.42 -25.58 -1.66
CA ARG A 366 -15.23 -27.02 -1.70
C ARG A 366 -13.75 -27.37 -1.77
N LEU A 367 -13.34 -28.27 -0.89
CA LEU A 367 -12.03 -28.89 -0.90
C LEU A 367 -12.13 -30.17 -1.74
N ARG A 368 -11.40 -30.24 -2.85
CA ARG A 368 -11.29 -31.47 -3.63
C ARG A 368 -10.09 -32.27 -3.15
N GLU A 369 -10.35 -33.48 -2.63
CA GLU A 369 -9.30 -34.41 -2.24
C GLU A 369 -8.77 -35.21 -3.44
N ALA A 370 -7.60 -35.83 -3.29
CA ALA A 370 -7.01 -36.68 -4.33
C ALA A 370 -7.89 -37.88 -4.70
N SER A 371 -8.76 -38.31 -3.79
CA SER A 371 -9.77 -39.36 -3.99
C SER A 371 -10.93 -38.94 -4.91
N GLY A 372 -11.01 -37.65 -5.27
CA GLY A 372 -12.16 -37.06 -5.97
C GLY A 372 -13.32 -36.70 -5.05
N CYS A 373 -13.23 -37.01 -3.75
CA CYS A 373 -14.20 -36.57 -2.75
C CYS A 373 -14.18 -35.04 -2.60
N GLU A 374 -15.35 -34.44 -2.48
CA GLU A 374 -15.51 -33.01 -2.22
C GLU A 374 -16.07 -32.78 -0.82
N THR A 375 -15.33 -32.01 -0.02
CA THR A 375 -15.75 -31.62 1.33
C THR A 375 -16.10 -30.15 1.35
N GLU A 376 -17.28 -29.79 1.87
CA GLU A 376 -17.63 -28.38 2.08
C GLU A 376 -16.75 -27.76 3.18
N VAL A 377 -16.16 -26.61 2.87
CA VAL A 377 -15.27 -25.89 3.78
C VAL A 377 -15.66 -24.43 3.90
N VAL A 378 -15.25 -23.83 5.01
CA VAL A 378 -15.36 -22.39 5.23
C VAL A 378 -13.97 -21.78 5.18
N LEU A 379 -13.73 -20.93 4.18
CA LEU A 379 -12.46 -20.21 4.06
C LEU A 379 -12.61 -18.80 4.63
N LYS A 380 -11.78 -18.49 5.62
CA LYS A 380 -11.76 -17.17 6.24
C LYS A 380 -10.52 -16.41 5.84
N TYR A 381 -10.69 -15.44 4.96
CA TYR A 381 -9.69 -14.41 4.72
C TYR A 381 -9.82 -13.33 5.79
N SER A 382 -8.76 -13.12 6.55
CA SER A 382 -8.72 -11.95 7.40
C SER A 382 -7.37 -11.30 7.34
N TRP A 383 -7.41 -10.02 6.99
CA TRP A 383 -6.26 -9.15 6.93
C TRP A 383 -5.77 -8.90 8.35
N ARG A 384 -4.48 -9.10 8.55
CA ARG A 384 -3.77 -8.98 9.83
C ARG A 384 -2.88 -7.73 9.76
N SER A 385 -2.92 -6.89 10.79
CA SER A 385 -1.83 -5.93 11.02
C SER A 385 -0.59 -6.69 11.52
N THR A 386 0.58 -6.40 10.96
CA THR A 386 1.84 -7.15 11.17
C THR A 386 2.25 -7.32 12.64
N ILE A 387 1.75 -6.48 13.55
CA ILE A 387 2.02 -6.53 15.01
C ILE A 387 1.22 -7.60 15.77
N ARG A 388 0.31 -8.34 15.13
CA ARG A 388 -0.60 -9.26 15.82
C ARG A 388 -0.26 -10.71 15.60
N THR A 389 -0.46 -11.54 16.61
CA THR A 389 -0.39 -13.00 16.45
C THR A 389 -1.34 -13.48 15.34
N PRO A 390 -0.87 -14.31 14.39
CA PRO A 390 -1.71 -14.91 13.37
C PRO A 390 -2.91 -15.65 13.98
N LYS A 391 -4.08 -15.55 13.34
CA LYS A 391 -5.30 -16.17 13.90
C LYS A 391 -5.20 -17.69 14.00
N GLY A 392 -4.53 -18.36 13.04
CA GLY A 392 -4.32 -19.81 13.11
C GLY A 392 -3.48 -20.22 14.32
N VAL A 393 -2.46 -19.44 14.68
CA VAL A 393 -1.68 -19.66 15.91
C VAL A 393 -2.57 -19.55 17.16
N LEU A 394 -3.41 -18.51 17.24
CA LEU A 394 -4.37 -18.36 18.34
C LEU A 394 -5.39 -19.51 18.38
N TYR A 395 -5.79 -20.01 17.21
CA TYR A 395 -6.71 -21.13 17.07
C TYR A 395 -6.11 -22.43 17.59
N ASN A 396 -4.88 -22.74 17.17
CA ASN A 396 -4.13 -23.91 17.64
C ASN A 396 -3.88 -23.84 19.15
N LEU A 397 -3.56 -22.65 19.67
CA LEU A 397 -3.43 -22.44 21.11
C LEU A 397 -4.74 -22.70 21.86
N ALA A 398 -5.89 -22.27 21.32
CA ALA A 398 -7.18 -22.55 21.95
C ALA A 398 -7.49 -24.07 21.92
N CYS A 399 -7.20 -24.74 20.81
CA CYS A 399 -7.36 -26.20 20.68
C CYS A 399 -6.49 -26.94 21.71
N SER A 400 -5.22 -26.58 21.84
CA SER A 400 -4.30 -27.23 22.80
C SER A 400 -4.67 -26.98 24.27
N ARG A 401 -5.50 -25.97 24.54
CA ARG A 401 -6.07 -25.67 25.86
C ARG A 401 -7.44 -26.30 26.11
N GLY A 402 -7.91 -27.16 25.21
CA GLY A 402 -9.18 -27.87 25.38
C GLY A 402 -10.42 -26.99 25.22
N ALA A 403 -10.31 -25.87 24.48
CA ALA A 403 -11.47 -25.03 24.22
C ALA A 403 -12.54 -25.81 23.43
N VAL A 404 -13.79 -25.72 23.89
CA VAL A 404 -14.93 -26.45 23.32
C VAL A 404 -15.60 -25.63 22.22
N GLY A 405 -16.17 -26.30 21.21
CA GLY A 405 -16.93 -25.65 20.13
C GLY A 405 -16.06 -25.06 19.01
N LEU A 406 -14.78 -25.43 18.95
CA LEU A 406 -13.90 -25.07 17.84
C LEU A 406 -14.12 -26.02 16.65
N THR A 407 -14.33 -25.46 15.47
CA THR A 407 -14.33 -26.18 14.18
C THR A 407 -12.96 -26.80 13.90
N ASN A 408 -12.88 -27.86 13.10
CA ASN A 408 -11.59 -28.40 12.69
C ASN A 408 -10.84 -27.42 11.76
N LEU A 409 -9.61 -27.03 12.12
CA LEU A 409 -8.77 -26.18 11.30
C LEU A 409 -8.00 -27.06 10.31
N ILE A 410 -8.34 -26.97 9.02
CA ILE A 410 -7.70 -27.75 7.96
C ILE A 410 -6.30 -27.21 7.65
N SER A 411 -6.19 -25.88 7.50
CA SER A 411 -4.93 -25.19 7.25
C SER A 411 -5.08 -23.71 7.58
N TYR A 412 -3.95 -23.05 7.82
CA TYR A 412 -3.87 -21.60 7.82
C TYR A 412 -2.52 -21.16 7.25
N ASP A 413 -2.50 -20.01 6.60
CA ASP A 413 -1.27 -19.38 6.13
C ASP A 413 -1.34 -17.87 6.39
N SER A 414 -0.17 -17.23 6.35
CA SER A 414 -0.01 -15.78 6.37
C SER A 414 0.55 -15.33 5.03
N TYR A 415 -0.35 -14.89 4.15
CA TYR A 415 0.04 -14.29 2.88
C TYR A 415 0.74 -12.95 3.12
N ASN A 416 1.93 -12.80 2.53
CA ASN A 416 2.81 -11.63 2.52
C ASN A 416 2.47 -10.60 3.60
N ASP A 417 3.27 -10.57 4.67
CA ASP A 417 3.31 -9.39 5.54
C ASP A 417 3.48 -8.17 4.64
N ILE A 418 2.40 -7.40 4.56
CA ILE A 418 2.36 -6.11 3.89
C ILE A 418 3.31 -5.23 4.71
N VAL A 419 4.57 -5.33 4.33
CA VAL A 419 5.64 -4.40 4.61
C VAL A 419 5.97 -4.23 6.09
N ARG A 420 6.73 -5.17 6.64
CA ARG A 420 7.79 -4.79 7.61
C ARG A 420 9.12 -4.46 6.91
N LYS A 421 9.37 -4.98 5.70
CA LYS A 421 10.63 -4.75 4.97
C LYS A 421 10.95 -3.27 4.72
N TRP A 422 9.95 -2.44 4.41
CA TRP A 422 10.19 -1.04 4.04
C TRP A 422 10.20 -0.10 5.25
N ILE A 423 9.39 -0.36 6.29
CA ILE A 423 9.45 0.43 7.54
C ILE A 423 10.79 0.22 8.26
N SER A 424 11.37 -0.99 8.22
CA SER A 424 12.71 -1.24 8.77
C SER A 424 13.86 -0.60 7.97
N GLN A 425 13.56 -0.01 6.82
CA GLN A 425 14.50 0.71 5.95
C GLN A 425 14.24 2.22 5.93
N LEU A 426 13.20 2.70 6.60
CA LEU A 426 13.03 4.12 6.89
C LEU A 426 13.98 4.47 8.04
N PRO A 427 14.76 5.56 7.92
CA PRO A 427 15.73 5.97 8.92
C PRO A 427 15.12 6.28 10.30
#